data_AF-S7TGB1-F1
#
_entry.id   AF-S7TGB1-F1
#
_cell.length_a   1.000
_cell.length_b   1.000
_cell.length_c   1.000
_cell.angle_alpha   90.00
_cell.angle_beta   90.00
_cell.angle_gamma   90.00
#
_symmetry.space_group_name_H-M   'P 1'
#
loop_
_entity.id
_entity.type
_entity.pdbx_description
1 polymer ?
#
loop_
_entity_poly.entity_id
_entity_poly.type
_entity_poly.pdbx_seq_one_letter_code
_entity_poly.pdbx_strand_id
1 'polypeptide(L)' 'MLRTPDEARFVYCPLLTTRDDKLKFCQAAMCMMWRTADDSAGPDAPGFCGLAGSPLRLRKSASGTGPVRDED' A
#
# COMPACT_ATOMS: atom_id res chain seq x y z
N MET A 1 -5.66 6.48 2.96
CA MET A 1 -6.84 6.52 2.07
C MET A 1 -6.48 5.81 0.77
N LEU A 2 -7.42 5.09 0.17
CA LEU A 2 -7.18 4.40 -1.10
C LEU A 2 -7.26 5.42 -2.26
N ARG A 3 -6.30 5.39 -3.18
CA ARG A 3 -6.19 6.32 -4.31
C ARG A 3 -5.67 5.61 -5.55
N THR A 4 -6.05 6.04 -6.74
CA THR A 4 -5.38 5.57 -7.97
C THR A 4 -3.97 6.15 -8.06
N PRO A 5 -3.07 5.57 -8.90
CA PRO A 5 -1.73 6.11 -9.04
C PRO A 5 -1.71 7.57 -9.53
N ASP A 6 -2.62 7.96 -10.41
CA ASP A 6 -2.71 9.32 -10.90
C ASP A 6 -3.20 10.28 -9.81
N GLU A 7 -4.21 9.92 -9.03
CA GLU A 7 -4.64 10.73 -7.88
C GLU A 7 -3.54 10.88 -6.85
N ALA A 8 -2.81 9.81 -6.56
CA ALA A 8 -1.76 9.81 -5.55
C ALA A 8 -0.60 10.74 -5.93
N ARG A 9 -0.25 10.85 -7.22
CA ARG A 9 0.81 11.75 -7.73
C ARG A 9 0.54 13.22 -7.45
N PHE A 10 -0.71 13.63 -7.19
CA PHE A 10 -1.05 15.01 -6.83
C PHE A 10 -1.00 15.29 -5.31
N VAL A 11 -0.67 14.28 -4.50
CA VAL A 11 -0.58 14.41 -3.04
C VAL A 11 0.87 14.53 -2.61
N TYR A 12 1.16 15.45 -1.70
CA TYR A 12 2.48 15.56 -1.07
C TYR A 12 2.75 14.38 -0.13
N CYS A 13 3.92 13.76 -0.28
CA CYS A 13 4.35 12.66 0.57
C CYS A 13 5.18 13.20 1.75
N PRO A 14 4.70 13.09 3.00
CA PRO A 14 5.46 13.55 4.17
C PRO A 14 6.76 12.76 4.41
N LEU A 15 6.88 11.58 3.78
CA LEU A 15 8.05 10.71 3.88
C LEU A 15 9.07 10.95 2.77
N LEU A 16 8.71 11.73 1.74
CA LEU A 16 9.56 12.05 0.62
C LEU A 16 9.97 13.53 0.74
N THR A 17 10.83 13.83 1.70
CA THR A 17 11.40 15.17 1.90
C THR A 17 12.69 15.34 1.11
N THR A 18 12.92 16.54 0.58
CA THR A 18 14.25 16.94 0.09
C THR A 18 15.14 17.37 1.25
N ARG A 19 16.43 17.53 0.98
CA ARG A 19 17.41 18.05 1.95
C ARG A 19 17.06 19.44 2.48
N ASP A 20 16.24 20.20 1.75
CA ASP A 20 15.72 21.52 2.10
C ASP A 20 14.34 21.47 2.80
N ASP A 21 13.96 20.32 3.36
CA ASP A 21 12.67 20.07 4.04
C ASP A 21 11.43 20.33 3.18
N LYS A 22 11.57 20.34 1.85
CA LYS A 22 10.43 20.45 0.94
C LYS A 22 9.81 19.08 0.69
N LEU A 23 8.48 19.02 0.80
CA LEU A 23 7.71 17.84 0.46
C LEU A 23 7.70 17.62 -1.06
N LYS A 24 7.92 16.38 -1.49
CA LYS A 24 7.72 15.96 -2.88
C LYS A 24 6.37 15.30 -3.06
N PHE A 25 5.89 15.32 -4.30
CA PHE A 25 4.74 14.53 -4.71
C PHE A 25 4.98 13.02 -4.52
N CYS A 26 3.92 12.29 -4.18
CA CYS A 26 3.97 10.85 -4.06
C CYS A 26 4.35 10.19 -5.39
N GLN A 27 5.22 9.18 -5.35
CA GLN A 27 5.63 8.45 -6.56
C GLN A 27 4.63 7.34 -6.96
N ALA A 28 3.54 7.18 -6.20
CA ALA A 28 2.47 6.22 -6.47
C ALA A 28 3.00 4.81 -6.80
N ALA A 29 2.55 4.18 -7.89
CA ALA A 29 2.99 2.85 -8.32
C ALA A 29 4.52 2.72 -8.54
N MET A 30 5.26 3.82 -8.70
CA MET A 30 6.73 3.80 -8.77
C MET A 30 7.41 3.85 -7.40
N CYS A 31 6.65 4.06 -6.33
CA CYS A 31 7.14 4.01 -4.96
C CYS A 31 7.18 2.56 -4.47
N MET A 32 8.34 2.11 -3.97
CA MET A 32 8.47 0.77 -3.36
C MET A 32 7.53 0.52 -2.16
N MET A 33 6.95 1.59 -1.61
CA MET A 33 6.06 1.53 -0.46
C MET A 33 4.58 1.52 -0.87
N TRP A 34 4.27 1.66 -2.16
CA TRP A 34 2.91 1.58 -2.67
C TRP A 34 2.40 0.14 -2.59
N ARG A 35 1.17 -0.02 -2.12
CA ARG A 35 0.48 -1.30 -2.09
C ARG A 35 -0.85 -1.17 -2.79
N THR A 36 -1.07 -2.02 -3.79
CA THR A 36 -2.35 -2.22 -4.45
C THR A 36 -3.38 -2.74 -3.45
N ALA A 37 -4.62 -2.30 -3.55
CA ALA A 37 -5.72 -2.85 -2.76
C ALA A 37 -6.13 -4.25 -3.25
N ASP A 38 -5.99 -4.47 -4.55
CA ASP A 38 -6.27 -5.70 -5.24
C ASP A 38 -5.06 -6.03 -6.12
N ASP A 39 -4.35 -7.12 -5.78
CA ASP A 39 -3.16 -7.58 -6.51
C ASP A 39 -3.51 -8.10 -7.92
N SER A 40 -4.78 -8.40 -8.19
CA SER A 40 -5.26 -8.89 -9.49
C SER A 40 -5.63 -7.75 -10.45
N ALA A 41 -5.80 -6.53 -9.95
CA ALA A 41 -6.33 -5.40 -10.71
C ALA A 41 -5.28 -4.64 -11.56
N GLY A 42 -4.01 -5.04 -11.49
CA GLY A 42 -2.95 -4.48 -12.33
C GLY A 42 -2.35 -3.16 -11.82
N PRO A 43 -1.45 -2.51 -12.59
CA PRO A 43 -0.62 -1.40 -12.12
C PRO A 43 -1.37 -0.09 -11.88
N ASP A 44 -2.52 0.10 -12.51
CA ASP A 44 -3.38 1.28 -12.36
C ASP A 44 -4.41 1.13 -11.22
N ALA A 45 -4.40 0.00 -10.53
CA ALA A 45 -5.32 -0.29 -9.46
C ALA A 45 -5.19 0.71 -8.30
N PRO A 46 -6.30 1.06 -7.65
CA PRO A 46 -6.27 1.82 -6.41
C PRO A 46 -5.37 1.16 -5.37
N GLY A 47 -4.56 1.98 -4.71
CA GLY A 47 -3.61 1.55 -3.71
C GLY A 47 -3.46 2.55 -2.58
N PHE A 48 -2.52 2.26 -1.69
CA PHE A 48 -2.22 3.08 -0.53
C PHE A 48 -0.72 3.04 -0.21
N CYS A 49 -0.25 4.05 0.50
CA CYS A 49 1.12 4.05 1.04
C CYS A 49 1.20 3.08 2.22
N GLY A 50 2.05 2.06 2.11
CA GLY A 50 2.26 1.06 3.15
C GLY A 50 2.82 1.63 4.46
N LEU A 51 3.47 2.80 4.41
CA LEU A 51 3.97 3.51 5.60
C LEU A 51 2.95 4.48 6.22
N ALA A 52 1.93 4.90 5.46
CA ALA A 52 0.84 5.75 5.97
C ALA A 52 -0.24 4.93 6.69
N GLY A 53 -0.02 3.63 6.86
CA GLY A 53 -1.00 2.68 7.38
C GLY A 53 -2.01 2.23 6.32
N SER A 54 -2.48 0.98 6.43
CA SER A 54 -3.59 0.51 5.59
C SER A 54 -4.84 1.33 5.93
N PRO A 55 -5.49 2.00 4.95
CA PRO A 55 -6.79 2.60 5.17
C PRO A 55 -7.76 1.47 5.48
N LEU A 56 -8.03 1.28 6.77
CA LEU A 56 -8.89 0.27 7.36
C LEU A 56 -9.02 -0.98 6.47
N ARG A 57 -8.15 -1.97 6.70
CA ARG A 57 -8.58 -3.33 6.44
C ARG A 57 -9.88 -3.52 7.22
N LEU A 58 -11.01 -3.60 6.51
CA LEU A 58 -12.04 -4.54 6.90
C LEU A 58 -11.34 -5.90 6.85
N ARG A 59 -10.65 -6.25 7.95
CA ARG A 59 -9.97 -7.53 8.08
C ARG A 59 -11.09 -8.57 8.02
N LYS A 60 -11.24 -9.28 6.90
CA LYS A 60 -11.59 -10.68 7.04
C LYS A 60 -10.35 -11.35 7.61
N SER A 61 -10.36 -11.52 8.92
CA SER A 61 -9.36 -12.30 9.64
C SER A 61 -9.28 -13.68 9.00
N ALA A 62 -8.24 -13.90 8.21
CA ALA A 62 -7.78 -15.23 7.85
C ALA A 62 -6.29 -15.28 8.21
N SER A 63 -6.04 -15.38 9.50
CA SER A 63 -4.72 -15.62 10.08
C SER A 63 -4.73 -17.02 10.69
N GLY A 64 -3.87 -17.90 10.13
CA GLY A 64 -3.44 -19.21 10.69
C GLY A 64 -4.42 -20.36 10.43
N THR A 65 -4.03 -21.59 10.06
CA THR A 65 -2.76 -22.31 10.32
C THR A 65 -2.65 -23.50 9.33
N GLY A 66 -1.44 -23.78 8.83
CA GLY A 66 -1.10 -25.00 8.06
C GLY A 66 -1.05 -26.28 8.93
N PRO A 67 -0.66 -27.44 8.35
CA PRO A 67 -1.20 -28.75 8.72
C PRO A 67 -0.49 -29.43 9.90
N VAL A 68 -1.25 -30.14 10.74
CA VAL A 68 -0.72 -31.16 11.66
C VAL A 68 -0.98 -32.54 11.03
N ARG A 69 0.11 -33.28 10.83
CA ARG A 69 0.12 -34.71 10.46
C ARG A 69 -0.23 -35.51 11.71
N ASP A 70 -1.20 -36.42 11.60
CA ASP A 70 -1.37 -37.53 12.55
C ASP A 70 -1.09 -38.82 11.78
N GLU A 71 -0.10 -39.59 12.28
CA GLU A 71 0.18 -40.98 11.91
C GLU A 71 -0.81 -41.91 12.60
N ASP A 72 -1.36 -42.88 11.88
CA ASP A 72 -1.68 -44.23 12.38
C ASP A 72 -1.45 -45.25 11.25
#